data_AF-A0A1H5W7G8-F1
#
_entry.id   AF-A0A1H5W7G8-F1
#
_cell.length_a   1.000
_cell.length_b   1.000
_cell.length_c   1.000
_cell.angle_alpha   90.00
_cell.angle_beta   90.00
_cell.angle_gamma   90.00
#
_symmetry.space_group_name_H-M   'P 1'
#
loop_
_entity.id
_entity.type
_entity.pdbx_description
1 polymer ?
#
loop_
_entity_poly.entity_id
_entity_poly.type
_entity_poly.pdbx_seq_one_letter_code
_entity_poly.pdbx_strand_id
1 'polypeptide(L)'
;MFEGKTFWPQGRTMVVLAAATVAQAQSLPTHVNTDPLLKAARQQLAQKHFVEAKRQFSAFAAAHPESVEAQLGKADAELGLHEYDDAEVGYRAIVAKQPQMWLAHKNLVVVEAALGRWEEFDRERAILHDARQRGAEGISARESDVIDSFNVAGQHWIVRAYDEPSGRSLTRYNFERFSPDGRVQAFLSLESASAAAAMVGHPGGPDTPQAGAAAPAIRDFALNWYTGQAHGIVRPYMGAEPSYERVRADAMRWIRQQSATAHQH
;
A
#
# COMPACT_ATOMS: atom_id res chain seq x y z
N MET A 1 -16.76 -35.14 -17.79
CA MET A 1 -15.64 -35.33 -16.84
C MET A 1 -14.52 -34.44 -17.36
N PHE A 2 -14.48 -33.18 -16.93
CA PHE A 2 -13.53 -32.18 -17.45
C PHE A 2 -12.41 -32.01 -16.43
N GLU A 3 -11.20 -32.37 -16.84
CA GLU A 3 -9.97 -32.19 -16.08
C GLU A 3 -9.73 -30.70 -15.82
N GLY A 4 -9.71 -30.33 -14.54
CA GLY A 4 -9.38 -28.98 -14.09
C GLY A 4 -7.90 -28.69 -14.30
N LYS A 5 -7.57 -28.07 -15.44
CA LYS A 5 -6.27 -27.42 -15.64
C LYS A 5 -6.24 -26.16 -14.77
N THR A 6 -5.40 -26.19 -13.75
CA THR A 6 -5.06 -25.08 -12.88
C THR A 6 -4.63 -23.87 -13.71
N PHE A 7 -5.29 -22.73 -13.49
CA PHE A 7 -5.13 -21.48 -14.25
C PHE A 7 -3.91 -20.66 -13.82
N TRP A 8 -3.02 -21.21 -13.00
CA TRP A 8 -1.84 -20.49 -12.53
C TRP A 8 -0.67 -20.73 -13.49
N PRO A 9 0.03 -19.69 -13.98
CA PRO A 9 1.36 -19.88 -14.52
C PRO A 9 2.23 -20.45 -13.40
N GLN A 10 2.45 -21.77 -13.45
CA GLN A 10 3.46 -22.44 -12.64
C GLN A 10 4.80 -21.78 -12.96
N GLY A 11 5.43 -21.16 -11.95
CA GLY A 11 6.81 -20.68 -12.08
C GLY A 11 7.06 -19.19 -11.87
N ARG A 12 6.12 -18.41 -11.30
CA ARG A 12 6.49 -17.15 -10.64
C ARG A 12 6.08 -17.22 -9.18
N THR A 13 7.05 -17.51 -8.32
CA THR A 13 7.01 -17.07 -6.93
C THR A 13 6.74 -15.56 -7.01
N MET A 14 5.50 -15.12 -6.77
CA MET A 14 5.30 -13.74 -6.40
C MET A 14 5.99 -13.61 -5.05
N VAL A 15 7.26 -13.17 -5.09
CA VAL A 15 7.92 -12.59 -3.93
C VAL A 15 7.18 -11.28 -3.69
N VAL A 16 5.99 -11.39 -3.12
CA VAL A 16 5.37 -10.25 -2.44
C VAL A 16 6.25 -10.07 -1.23
N LEU A 17 7.04 -8.99 -1.23
CA LEU A 17 7.70 -8.50 -0.04
C LEU A 17 6.61 -8.22 1.02
N ALA A 18 6.29 -9.26 1.79
CA ALA A 18 5.56 -9.19 3.04
C ALA A 18 6.52 -8.68 4.11
N ALA A 19 7.02 -7.47 3.91
CA ALA A 19 7.75 -6.66 4.86
C ALA A 19 7.83 -5.28 4.24
N ALA A 20 7.13 -4.29 4.79
CA ALA A 20 7.46 -2.86 4.71
C ALA A 20 6.25 -2.06 5.20
N THR A 21 6.21 -1.69 6.46
CA THR A 21 6.37 -0.26 6.77
C THR A 21 7.59 0.08 7.61
N VAL A 22 8.63 -0.75 7.60
CA VAL A 22 9.97 -0.30 8.03
C VAL A 22 10.99 -0.78 6.99
N ALA A 23 11.73 0.16 6.41
CA ALA A 23 12.73 0.00 5.35
C ALA A 23 12.22 0.06 3.90
N GLN A 24 11.56 1.17 3.53
CA GLN A 24 11.79 1.73 2.19
C GLN A 24 12.93 2.74 2.29
N ALA A 25 14.16 2.26 2.08
CA ALA A 25 15.33 3.12 2.01
C ALA A 25 15.32 3.87 0.67
N GLN A 26 14.62 5.01 0.63
CA GLN A 26 15.14 6.12 -0.17
C GLN A 26 16.49 6.50 0.45
N SER A 27 17.49 6.75 -0.38
CA SER A 27 18.77 7.27 0.06
C SER A 27 18.52 8.62 0.75
N LEU A 28 18.37 8.58 2.07
CA LEU A 28 18.47 9.76 2.92
C LEU A 28 19.73 10.52 2.48
N PRO A 29 19.69 11.85 2.35
CA PRO A 29 20.89 12.63 2.06
C PRO A 29 22.01 12.15 2.99
N THR A 30 23.13 11.78 2.37
CA THR A 30 24.26 11.06 2.95
C THR A 30 24.97 11.86 4.02
N HIS A 31 24.34 12.03 5.17
CA HIS A 31 24.99 11.87 6.44
C HIS A 31 24.38 10.61 7.04
N VAL A 32 24.95 9.45 6.72
CA VAL A 32 24.79 8.29 7.59
C VAL A 32 25.35 8.75 8.94
N ASN A 33 24.49 9.25 9.81
CA ASN A 33 24.90 9.55 11.15
C ASN A 33 25.17 8.18 11.77
N THR A 34 26.46 7.87 11.91
CA THR A 34 26.96 6.62 12.51
C THR A 34 26.72 6.59 14.01
N ASP A 35 25.95 7.55 14.54
CA ASP A 35 25.57 7.60 15.93
C ASP A 35 25.01 6.24 16.39
N PRO A 36 25.65 5.60 17.39
CA PRO A 36 25.21 4.32 17.91
C PRO A 36 23.76 4.33 18.39
N LEU A 37 23.24 5.45 18.88
CA LEU A 37 21.86 5.59 19.34
C LEU A 37 20.88 5.56 18.17
N LEU A 38 21.15 6.28 17.08
CA LEU A 38 20.30 6.20 15.88
C LEU A 38 20.33 4.81 15.27
N LYS A 39 21.52 4.17 15.22
CA LYS A 39 21.63 2.79 14.73
C LYS A 39 20.80 1.82 15.59
N ALA A 40 20.88 1.93 16.92
CA ALA A 40 20.08 1.12 17.82
C ALA A 40 18.58 1.39 17.65
N ALA A 41 18.17 2.65 17.52
CA ALA A 41 16.77 3.03 17.34
C ALA A 41 16.19 2.46 16.03
N ARG A 42 16.94 2.55 14.93
CA ARG A 42 16.58 1.93 13.64
C ARG A 42 16.43 0.42 13.78
N GLN A 43 17.31 -0.24 14.54
CA GLN A 43 17.21 -1.67 14.79
C GLN A 43 15.93 -2.02 15.57
N GLN A 44 15.60 -1.24 16.60
CA GLN A 44 14.36 -1.43 17.37
C GLN A 44 13.13 -1.24 16.48
N LEU A 45 13.14 -0.23 15.62
CA LEU A 45 12.08 0.01 14.64
C LEU A 45 11.92 -1.17 13.68
N ALA A 46 13.04 -1.67 13.10
CA ALA A 46 13.04 -2.82 12.20
C ALA A 46 12.54 -4.12 12.87
N GLN A 47 12.78 -4.26 14.19
CA GLN A 47 12.28 -5.37 15.00
C GLN A 47 10.84 -5.17 15.48
N LYS A 48 10.18 -4.07 15.08
CA LYS A 48 8.82 -3.68 15.50
C LYS A 48 8.69 -3.42 17.00
N HIS A 49 9.80 -3.14 17.69
CA HIS A 49 9.79 -2.69 19.08
C HIS A 49 9.49 -1.18 19.14
N PHE A 50 8.29 -0.80 18.69
CA PHE A 50 7.95 0.60 18.41
C PHE A 50 8.02 1.51 19.64
N VAL A 51 7.65 1.03 20.83
CA VAL A 51 7.78 1.80 22.09
C VAL A 51 9.24 2.20 22.36
N GLU A 52 10.16 1.24 22.19
CA GLU A 52 11.59 1.47 22.39
C GLU A 52 12.15 2.40 21.31
N ALA A 53 11.78 2.17 20.05
CA ALA A 53 12.17 3.02 18.93
C ALA A 53 11.71 4.47 19.14
N LYS A 54 10.42 4.69 19.47
CA LYS A 54 9.85 6.03 19.74
C LYS A 54 10.62 6.73 20.85
N ARG A 55 10.93 6.03 21.95
CA ARG A 55 11.70 6.60 23.07
C ARG A 55 13.09 7.04 22.62
N GLN A 56 13.82 6.17 21.92
CA GLN A 56 15.19 6.46 21.49
C GLN A 56 15.26 7.59 20.46
N PHE A 57 14.39 7.57 19.44
CA PHE A 57 14.30 8.65 18.46
C PHE A 57 13.88 9.98 19.09
N SER A 58 12.94 9.96 20.05
CA SER A 58 12.53 11.18 20.77
C SER A 58 13.67 11.77 21.59
N ALA A 59 14.42 10.94 22.31
CA ALA A 59 15.59 11.39 23.08
C ALA A 59 16.66 11.98 22.15
N PHE A 60 16.92 11.34 21.01
CA PHE A 60 17.86 11.85 20.02
C PHE A 60 17.39 13.18 19.42
N ALA A 61 16.12 13.27 19.00
CA ALA A 61 15.54 14.48 18.43
C ALA A 61 15.51 15.65 19.43
N ALA A 62 15.40 15.37 20.73
CA ALA A 62 15.48 16.41 21.76
C ALA A 62 16.91 17.00 21.89
N ALA A 63 17.94 16.16 21.73
CA ALA A 63 19.34 16.59 21.73
C ALA A 63 19.77 17.19 20.37
N HIS A 64 19.13 16.78 19.28
CA HIS A 64 19.44 17.15 17.89
C HIS A 64 18.15 17.54 17.14
N PRO A 65 17.57 18.72 17.44
CA PRO A 65 16.27 19.14 16.89
C PRO A 65 16.25 19.31 15.37
N GLU A 66 17.42 19.45 14.74
CA GLU A 66 17.63 19.48 13.29
C GLU A 66 17.68 18.09 12.62
N SER A 67 17.75 17.01 13.41
CA SER A 67 17.83 15.64 12.87
C SER A 67 16.50 15.19 12.27
N VAL A 68 16.36 15.39 10.96
CA VAL A 68 15.20 14.91 10.19
C VAL A 68 15.06 13.40 10.27
N GLU A 69 16.18 12.67 10.34
CA GLU A 69 16.15 11.23 10.52
C GLU A 69 15.55 10.81 11.87
N ALA A 70 15.87 11.49 12.96
CA ALA A 70 15.27 11.19 14.26
C ALA A 70 13.79 11.56 14.29
N GLN A 71 13.41 12.67 13.63
CA GLN A 71 12.01 13.06 13.48
C GLN A 71 11.22 12.03 12.67
N LEU A 72 11.79 11.54 11.56
CA LEU A 72 11.20 10.51 10.72
C LEU A 72 11.07 9.19 11.48
N GLY A 73 12.13 8.72 12.13
CA GLY A 73 12.10 7.47 12.89
C GLY A 73 11.12 7.51 14.08
N LYS A 74 10.93 8.69 14.70
CA LYS A 74 9.89 8.90 15.71
C LYS A 74 8.49 8.75 15.10
N ALA A 75 8.22 9.43 13.98
CA ALA A 75 6.92 9.36 13.29
C ALA A 75 6.63 7.94 12.76
N ASP A 76 7.64 7.21 12.28
CA ASP A 76 7.53 5.80 11.89
C ASP A 76 7.15 4.92 13.09
N ALA A 77 7.75 5.17 14.26
CA ALA A 77 7.41 4.45 15.48
C ALA A 77 5.99 4.76 15.98
N GLU A 78 5.56 6.02 15.89
CA GLU A 78 4.19 6.46 16.21
C GLU A 78 3.17 5.80 15.27
N LEU A 79 3.46 5.75 13.96
CA LEU A 79 2.67 5.00 12.99
C LEU A 79 2.58 3.51 13.36
N GLY A 80 3.71 2.89 13.74
CA GLY A 80 3.76 1.49 14.19
C GLY A 80 2.99 1.23 15.49
N LEU A 81 2.83 2.24 16.34
CA LEU A 81 2.03 2.21 17.57
C LEU A 81 0.56 2.56 17.34
N HIS A 82 0.17 2.90 16.10
CA HIS A 82 -1.16 3.36 15.75
C HIS A 82 -1.53 4.71 16.42
N GLU A 83 -0.52 5.51 16.78
CA GLU A 83 -0.66 6.87 17.31
C GLU A 83 -0.77 7.84 16.13
N TYR A 84 -1.85 7.72 15.35
CA TYR A 84 -1.94 8.33 14.02
C TYR A 84 -1.91 9.87 14.04
N ASP A 85 -2.53 10.52 15.03
CA ASP A 85 -2.49 11.99 15.12
C ASP A 85 -1.07 12.51 15.39
N ASP A 86 -0.30 11.83 16.26
CA ASP A 86 1.10 12.20 16.54
C ASP A 86 1.99 11.98 15.30
N ALA A 87 1.81 10.82 14.64
CA ALA A 87 2.53 10.48 13.42
C ALA A 87 2.28 11.50 12.30
N GLU A 88 1.01 11.92 12.12
CA GLU A 88 0.64 12.93 11.13
C GLU A 88 1.37 14.26 11.37
N VAL A 89 1.38 14.74 12.63
CA VAL A 89 2.11 15.97 13.00
C VAL A 89 3.60 15.83 12.66
N GLY A 90 4.19 14.67 12.96
CA GLY A 90 5.58 14.36 12.65
C GLY A 90 5.88 14.41 11.15
N TYR A 91 5.12 13.68 10.33
CA TYR A 91 5.33 13.66 8.88
C TYR A 91 5.04 15.02 8.23
N ARG A 92 4.00 15.74 8.66
CA ARG A 92 3.70 17.09 8.16
C ARG A 92 4.85 18.06 8.43
N ALA A 93 5.48 17.98 9.61
CA ALA A 93 6.66 18.78 9.91
C ALA A 93 7.86 18.41 9.02
N ILE A 94 8.01 17.13 8.66
CA ILE A 94 9.08 16.66 7.77
C ILE A 94 8.86 17.16 6.34
N VAL A 95 7.67 16.99 5.75
CA VAL A 95 7.38 17.44 4.38
C VAL A 95 7.45 18.97 4.26
N ALA A 96 7.10 19.72 5.33
CA ALA A 96 7.26 21.16 5.35
C ALA A 96 8.74 21.59 5.28
N LYS A 97 9.66 20.82 5.88
CA LYS A 97 11.11 21.09 5.84
C LYS A 97 11.79 20.52 4.60
N GLN A 98 11.36 19.35 4.15
CA GLN A 98 11.91 18.61 3.01
C GLN A 98 10.76 18.13 2.12
N PRO A 99 10.25 18.99 1.22
CA PRO A 99 9.09 18.67 0.37
C PRO A 99 9.29 17.53 -0.64
N GLN A 100 10.53 17.04 -0.77
CA GLN A 100 10.86 15.90 -1.64
C GLN A 100 11.15 14.63 -0.83
N MET A 101 10.88 14.62 0.47
CA MET A 101 10.95 13.43 1.31
C MET A 101 9.71 12.55 1.02
N TRP A 102 9.71 11.90 -0.15
CA TRP A 102 8.53 11.16 -0.63
C TRP A 102 8.11 10.03 0.30
N LEU A 103 9.04 9.46 1.08
CA LEU A 103 8.70 8.51 2.13
C LEU A 103 7.73 9.10 3.17
N ALA A 104 7.90 10.37 3.57
CA ALA A 104 6.98 11.03 4.50
C ALA A 104 5.60 11.28 3.86
N HIS A 105 5.57 11.66 2.58
CA HIS A 105 4.33 11.76 1.80
C HIS A 105 3.59 10.41 1.71
N LYS A 106 4.29 9.32 1.40
CA LYS A 106 3.72 7.96 1.41
C LYS A 106 3.15 7.57 2.78
N ASN A 107 3.87 7.87 3.86
CA ASN A 107 3.39 7.57 5.21
C ASN A 107 2.21 8.47 5.63
N LEU A 108 2.12 9.72 5.15
CA LEU A 108 0.94 10.57 5.32
C LEU A 108 -0.30 9.94 4.69
N VAL A 109 -0.20 9.38 3.47
CA VAL A 109 -1.32 8.64 2.84
C VAL A 109 -1.84 7.54 3.77
N VAL A 110 -0.95 6.74 4.36
CA VAL A 110 -1.36 5.65 5.28
C VAL A 110 -2.02 6.19 6.54
N VAL A 111 -1.44 7.25 7.14
CA VAL A 111 -1.96 7.88 8.37
C VAL A 111 -3.33 8.51 8.13
N GLU A 112 -3.49 9.23 7.02
CA GLU A 112 -4.74 9.93 6.66
C GLU A 112 -5.85 8.93 6.33
N ALA A 113 -5.53 7.79 5.70
CA ALA A 113 -6.48 6.69 5.52
C ALA A 113 -6.95 6.09 6.86
N ALA A 114 -6.01 5.90 7.80
CA ALA A 114 -6.32 5.36 9.13
C ALA A 114 -7.20 6.31 9.95
N LEU A 115 -7.00 7.62 9.81
CA LEU A 115 -7.79 8.67 10.44
C LEU A 115 -9.13 8.94 9.71
N GLY A 116 -9.33 8.39 8.51
CA GLY A 116 -10.51 8.66 7.69
C GLY A 116 -10.56 10.07 7.10
N ARG A 117 -9.40 10.72 6.94
CA ARG A 117 -9.22 12.06 6.39
C ARG A 117 -9.07 11.99 4.87
N TRP A 118 -10.16 11.64 4.19
CA TRP A 118 -10.12 11.27 2.77
C TRP A 118 -9.74 12.41 1.83
N GLU A 119 -10.07 13.64 2.18
CA GLU A 119 -9.67 14.80 1.36
C GLU A 119 -8.16 15.02 1.42
N GLU A 120 -7.56 14.94 2.62
CA GLU A 120 -6.11 14.99 2.81
C GLU A 120 -5.43 13.83 2.09
N PHE A 121 -5.94 12.61 2.29
CA PHE A 121 -5.45 11.39 1.66
C PHE A 121 -5.38 11.50 0.12
N ASP A 122 -6.44 12.01 -0.52
CA ASP A 122 -6.47 12.15 -1.97
C ASP A 122 -5.55 13.28 -2.45
N ARG A 123 -5.41 14.37 -1.68
CA ARG A 123 -4.43 15.42 -1.99
C ARG A 123 -3.00 14.90 -1.93
N GLU A 124 -2.67 14.11 -0.91
CA GLU A 124 -1.33 13.56 -0.74
C GLU A 124 -0.99 12.54 -1.84
N ARG A 125 -1.96 11.71 -2.23
CA ARG A 125 -1.81 10.84 -3.41
C ARG A 125 -1.62 11.60 -4.71
N ALA A 126 -2.29 12.74 -4.88
CA ALA A 126 -2.10 13.59 -6.06
C ALA A 126 -0.68 14.18 -6.12
N ILE A 127 -0.10 14.58 -4.98
CA ILE A 127 1.29 15.04 -4.89
C ILE A 127 2.26 13.95 -5.34
N LEU A 128 2.08 12.72 -4.84
CA LEU A 128 2.91 11.56 -5.23
C LEU A 128 2.77 11.24 -6.72
N HIS A 129 1.55 11.28 -7.26
CA HIS A 129 1.29 11.09 -8.69
C HIS A 129 1.99 12.16 -9.54
N ASP A 130 1.81 13.44 -9.23
CA ASP A 130 2.44 14.55 -9.96
C ASP A 130 3.97 14.50 -9.90
N ALA A 131 4.54 14.04 -8.77
CA ALA A 131 5.97 13.82 -8.64
C ALA A 131 6.46 12.71 -9.59
N ARG A 132 5.71 11.62 -9.73
CA ARG A 132 6.03 10.52 -10.66
C ARG A 132 5.91 10.95 -12.11
N GLN A 133 4.84 11.66 -12.48
CA GLN A 133 4.61 12.13 -13.84
C GLN A 133 5.74 13.06 -14.33
N ARG A 134 6.30 13.85 -13.42
CA ARG A 134 7.45 14.74 -13.73
C ARG A 134 8.81 14.05 -13.59
N GLY A 135 8.87 12.78 -13.21
CA GLY A 135 10.11 12.05 -13.00
C GLY A 135 10.98 12.66 -11.90
N ALA A 136 10.37 13.11 -10.80
CA ALA A 136 11.09 13.72 -9.70
C ALA A 136 12.14 12.75 -9.12
N GLU A 137 13.26 13.30 -8.66
CA GLU A 137 14.33 12.51 -8.07
C GLU A 137 13.85 11.78 -6.81
N GLY A 138 14.31 10.54 -6.62
CA GLY A 138 14.02 9.74 -5.43
C GLY A 138 12.68 9.01 -5.45
N ILE A 139 11.73 9.32 -6.36
CA ILE A 139 10.47 8.58 -6.49
C ILE A 139 10.46 7.70 -7.75
N SER A 140 10.02 6.45 -7.59
CA SER A 140 9.89 5.52 -8.72
C SER A 140 8.58 5.72 -9.46
N ALA A 141 8.65 5.75 -10.79
CA ALA A 141 7.50 5.86 -11.68
C ALA A 141 6.71 4.54 -11.84
N ARG A 142 7.21 3.41 -11.33
CA ARG A 142 6.59 2.08 -11.53
C ARG A 142 6.34 1.31 -10.23
N GLU A 143 6.33 2.02 -9.11
CA GLU A 143 6.14 1.42 -7.79
C GLU A 143 4.65 1.36 -7.44
N SER A 144 4.25 0.30 -6.73
CA SER A 144 2.99 0.30 -5.98
C SER A 144 3.24 0.74 -4.55
N ASP A 145 2.39 1.63 -4.05
CA ASP A 145 2.47 2.11 -2.68
C ASP A 145 1.52 1.34 -1.77
N VAL A 146 1.92 1.09 -0.53
CA VAL A 146 0.95 0.77 0.52
C VAL A 146 0.23 2.06 0.88
N ILE A 147 -1.09 2.07 0.74
CA ILE A 147 -1.92 3.26 0.97
C ILE A 147 -2.83 3.14 2.18
N ASP A 148 -3.01 1.92 2.71
CA ASP A 148 -3.89 1.67 3.84
C ASP A 148 -3.57 0.33 4.50
N SER A 149 -3.92 0.21 5.77
CA SER A 149 -3.86 -1.00 6.55
C SER A 149 -4.98 -1.00 7.58
N PHE A 150 -5.84 -2.02 7.56
CA PHE A 150 -7.00 -2.07 8.43
C PHE A 150 -7.35 -3.47 8.91
N ASN A 151 -8.01 -3.52 10.06
CA ASN A 151 -8.55 -4.74 10.63
C ASN A 151 -10.07 -4.79 10.41
N VAL A 152 -10.58 -5.91 9.92
CA VAL A 152 -12.01 -6.14 9.76
C VAL A 152 -12.33 -7.61 10.01
N ALA A 153 -13.33 -7.88 10.86
CA ALA A 153 -13.74 -9.23 11.23
C ALA A 153 -12.55 -10.14 11.69
N GLY A 154 -11.64 -9.59 12.51
CA GLY A 154 -10.46 -10.30 13.01
C GLY A 154 -9.35 -10.52 11.99
N GLN A 155 -9.48 -9.98 10.77
CA GLN A 155 -8.51 -10.14 9.68
C GLN A 155 -7.77 -8.83 9.44
N HIS A 156 -6.46 -8.92 9.27
CA HIS A 156 -5.60 -7.80 8.90
C HIS A 156 -5.43 -7.73 7.39
N TRP A 157 -5.68 -6.55 6.81
CA TRP A 157 -5.60 -6.29 5.39
C TRP A 157 -4.65 -5.13 5.12
N ILE A 158 -3.83 -5.29 4.09
CA ILE A 158 -2.94 -4.24 3.57
C ILE A 158 -3.42 -3.89 2.17
N VAL A 159 -3.45 -2.60 1.84
CA VAL A 159 -3.88 -2.15 0.52
C VAL A 159 -2.70 -1.57 -0.25
N ARG A 160 -2.44 -2.11 -1.43
CA ARG A 160 -1.50 -1.56 -2.39
C ARG A 160 -2.23 -0.82 -3.50
N ALA A 161 -1.75 0.36 -3.85
CA ALA A 161 -2.20 1.11 -5.01
C ALA A 161 -1.11 1.16 -6.07
N TYR A 162 -1.51 0.99 -7.32
CA TYR A 162 -0.66 1.23 -8.48
C TYR A 162 -0.91 2.64 -8.98
N ASP A 163 0.14 3.46 -9.14
CA ASP A 163 0.03 4.85 -9.60
C ASP A 163 -0.71 4.98 -10.93
N GLU A 164 -0.37 4.07 -11.86
CA GLU A 164 -1.15 3.79 -13.06
C GLU A 164 -1.70 2.36 -12.97
N PRO A 165 -2.97 2.12 -13.34
CA PRO A 165 -3.52 0.78 -13.44
C PRO A 165 -2.60 -0.14 -14.24
N SER A 166 -2.22 -1.29 -13.66
CA SER A 166 -1.10 -2.08 -14.17
C SER A 166 -1.43 -3.57 -14.34
N GLY A 167 -0.59 -4.26 -15.11
CA GLY A 167 -0.78 -5.67 -15.43
C GLY A 167 -1.96 -5.92 -16.39
N ARG A 168 -2.28 -7.20 -16.60
CA ARG A 168 -3.23 -7.63 -17.63
C ARG A 168 -4.68 -7.23 -17.35
N SER A 169 -5.07 -7.19 -16.08
CA SER A 169 -6.40 -6.72 -15.66
C SER A 169 -6.48 -5.20 -15.49
N LEU A 170 -5.37 -4.46 -15.66
CA LEU A 170 -5.28 -3.05 -15.31
C LEU A 170 -5.71 -2.81 -13.85
N THR A 171 -5.01 -3.47 -12.93
CA THR A 171 -5.28 -3.41 -11.49
C THR A 171 -4.89 -2.05 -10.94
N ARG A 172 -5.81 -1.44 -10.21
CA ARG A 172 -5.65 -0.17 -9.51
C ARG A 172 -5.35 -0.35 -8.03
N TYR A 173 -6.09 -1.22 -7.34
CA TYR A 173 -5.87 -1.54 -5.92
C TYR A 173 -5.85 -3.03 -5.68
N ASN A 174 -4.94 -3.49 -4.81
CA ASN A 174 -4.95 -4.83 -4.24
C ASN A 174 -5.13 -4.75 -2.73
N PHE A 175 -6.20 -5.35 -2.22
CA PHE A 175 -6.40 -5.60 -0.80
C PHE A 175 -5.88 -6.99 -0.49
N GLU A 176 -4.80 -7.10 0.26
CA GLU A 176 -4.09 -8.34 0.50
C GLU A 176 -4.28 -8.76 1.97
N ARG A 177 -4.81 -9.96 2.18
CA ARG A 177 -4.86 -10.58 3.51
C ARG A 177 -3.65 -11.47 3.69
N PHE A 178 -2.86 -11.18 4.72
CA PHE A 178 -1.68 -11.98 5.06
C PHE A 178 -1.99 -12.96 6.19
N SER A 179 -1.40 -14.14 6.11
CA SER A 179 -1.29 -15.08 7.22
C SER A 179 -0.28 -14.59 8.26
N PRO A 180 -0.29 -15.14 9.49
CA PRO A 180 0.73 -14.82 10.50
C PRO A 180 2.17 -15.10 10.05
N ASP A 181 2.39 -16.08 9.15
CA ASP A 181 3.68 -16.38 8.53
C ASP A 181 4.01 -15.51 7.30
N GLY A 182 3.20 -14.47 7.02
CA GLY A 182 3.47 -13.47 6.01
C GLY A 182 3.12 -13.89 4.58
N ARG A 183 2.30 -14.93 4.38
CA ARG A 183 1.85 -15.36 3.05
C ARG A 183 0.50 -14.73 2.71
N VAL A 184 0.31 -14.33 1.46
CA VAL A 184 -1.01 -13.88 0.97
C VAL A 184 -1.96 -15.08 0.98
N GLN A 185 -3.06 -14.97 1.73
CA GLN A 185 -4.10 -16.01 1.80
C GLN A 185 -5.28 -15.72 0.88
N ALA A 186 -5.59 -14.44 0.69
CA ALA A 186 -6.69 -13.97 -0.13
C ALA A 186 -6.36 -12.55 -0.60
N PHE A 187 -6.89 -12.15 -1.74
CA PHE A 187 -6.86 -10.75 -2.13
C PHE A 187 -8.15 -10.32 -2.82
N LEU A 188 -8.47 -9.04 -2.67
CA LEU A 188 -9.45 -8.35 -3.50
C LEU A 188 -8.69 -7.44 -4.47
N SER A 189 -9.09 -7.39 -5.73
CA SER A 189 -8.49 -6.55 -6.77
C SER A 189 -9.54 -5.56 -7.27
N LEU A 190 -9.27 -4.26 -7.22
CA LEU A 190 -9.98 -3.29 -8.04
C LEU A 190 -9.26 -3.20 -9.37
N GLU A 191 -9.93 -3.58 -10.45
CA GLU A 191 -9.34 -3.70 -11.79
C GLU A 191 -10.35 -3.36 -12.87
N SER A 192 -9.90 -3.17 -14.11
CA SER A 192 -10.82 -2.95 -15.23
C SER A 192 -11.67 -4.20 -15.46
N ALA A 193 -13.00 -4.02 -15.42
CA ALA A 193 -13.92 -5.14 -15.59
C ALA A 193 -13.82 -5.73 -17.01
N SER A 194 -13.69 -4.87 -18.03
CA SER A 194 -13.48 -5.29 -19.41
C SER A 194 -12.15 -6.01 -19.62
N ALA A 195 -11.06 -5.49 -19.05
CA ALA A 195 -9.74 -6.13 -19.18
C ALA A 195 -9.70 -7.50 -18.47
N ALA A 196 -10.25 -7.59 -17.26
CA ALA A 196 -10.36 -8.83 -16.51
C ALA A 196 -11.19 -9.89 -17.25
N ALA A 197 -12.33 -9.50 -17.84
CA ALA A 197 -13.17 -10.42 -18.62
C ALA A 197 -12.44 -10.97 -19.87
N ALA A 198 -11.63 -10.14 -20.55
CA ALA A 198 -10.85 -10.57 -21.71
C ALA A 198 -9.80 -11.64 -21.36
N MET A 199 -9.32 -11.69 -20.11
CA MET A 199 -8.35 -12.72 -19.67
C MET A 199 -8.95 -14.12 -19.58
N VAL A 200 -10.25 -14.24 -19.28
CA VAL A 200 -10.94 -15.54 -19.21
C VAL A 200 -10.95 -16.23 -20.58
N GLY A 201 -10.95 -15.44 -21.66
CA GLY A 201 -10.91 -15.97 -23.02
C GLY A 201 -9.52 -16.35 -23.53
N HIS A 202 -8.45 -15.63 -23.13
CA HIS A 202 -7.10 -15.77 -23.73
C HIS A 202 -5.99 -15.67 -22.65
N PRO A 203 -5.61 -16.77 -21.99
CA PRO A 203 -4.64 -16.75 -20.88
C PRO A 203 -3.18 -16.47 -21.27
N GLY A 204 -2.82 -16.39 -22.55
CA GLY A 204 -1.42 -16.29 -23.02
C GLY A 204 -0.98 -14.94 -23.62
N GLY A 205 -1.76 -13.87 -23.49
CA GLY A 205 -1.40 -12.55 -24.02
C GLY A 205 -0.26 -11.88 -23.23
N PRO A 206 0.49 -10.93 -23.85
CA PRO A 206 1.61 -10.26 -23.19
C PRO A 206 1.18 -9.52 -21.92
N ASP A 207 2.03 -9.59 -20.87
CA ASP A 207 1.79 -9.03 -19.53
C ASP A 207 1.84 -7.50 -19.46
N THR A 208 2.30 -6.84 -20.52
CA THR A 208 2.62 -5.41 -20.51
C THR A 208 2.01 -4.69 -21.73
N PRO A 209 1.35 -3.55 -21.52
CA PRO A 209 1.19 -2.56 -22.58
C PRO A 209 2.59 -2.20 -23.13
N GLN A 210 2.72 -2.09 -24.45
CA GLN A 210 3.96 -1.64 -25.08
C GLN A 210 4.39 -0.28 -24.48
N ALA A 211 5.66 -0.19 -24.07
CA ALA A 211 6.22 1.07 -23.57
C ALA A 211 6.06 2.17 -24.65
N GLY A 212 5.32 3.23 -24.33
CA GLY A 212 5.02 4.34 -25.23
C GLY A 212 3.59 4.37 -25.79
N ALA A 213 2.76 3.35 -25.55
CA ALA A 213 1.33 3.43 -25.81
C ALA A 213 0.65 4.29 -24.74
N ALA A 214 -0.25 5.19 -25.15
CA ALA A 214 -1.10 5.93 -24.22
C ALA A 214 -1.84 4.94 -23.30
N ALA A 215 -1.92 5.25 -22.00
CA ALA A 215 -2.66 4.42 -21.06
C ALA A 215 -4.10 4.23 -21.57
N PRO A 216 -4.61 2.98 -21.64
CA PRO A 216 -5.95 2.73 -22.15
C PRO A 216 -6.96 3.46 -21.26
N ALA A 217 -7.89 4.19 -21.87
CA ALA A 217 -8.97 4.83 -21.12
C ALA A 217 -9.87 3.76 -20.48
N ILE A 218 -9.73 3.56 -19.17
CA ILE A 218 -10.54 2.61 -18.40
C ILE A 218 -11.93 3.21 -18.20
N ARG A 219 -12.96 2.48 -18.63
CA ARG A 219 -14.37 2.92 -18.59
C ARG A 219 -15.20 2.18 -17.56
N ASP A 220 -14.61 1.16 -16.95
CA ASP A 220 -15.24 0.31 -15.96
C ASP A 220 -14.21 -0.19 -14.94
N PHE A 221 -14.67 -0.38 -13.72
CA PHE A 221 -13.91 -1.09 -12.71
C PHE A 221 -14.79 -2.14 -12.05
N ALA A 222 -14.19 -3.20 -11.54
CA ALA A 222 -14.85 -4.14 -10.64
C ALA A 222 -13.91 -4.43 -9.47
N LEU A 223 -14.47 -4.44 -8.26
CA LEU A 223 -13.82 -5.06 -7.12
C LEU A 223 -14.10 -6.55 -7.21
N ASN A 224 -13.06 -7.34 -7.42
CA ASN A 224 -13.09 -8.79 -7.57
C ASN A 224 -12.42 -9.46 -6.37
N TRP A 225 -12.86 -10.66 -6.01
CA TRP A 225 -12.23 -11.48 -4.97
C TRP A 225 -11.54 -12.70 -5.57
N TYR A 226 -10.46 -13.18 -4.92
CA TYR A 226 -9.69 -14.35 -5.35
C TYR A 226 -9.29 -15.22 -4.14
N THR A 227 -9.52 -16.54 -4.23
CA THR A 227 -9.17 -17.51 -3.16
C THR A 227 -8.19 -18.60 -3.62
N GLY A 228 -7.46 -18.39 -4.73
CA GLY A 228 -6.57 -19.41 -5.30
C GLY A 228 -7.30 -20.52 -6.09
N GLN A 229 -8.56 -20.81 -5.75
CA GLN A 229 -9.40 -21.82 -6.40
C GLN A 229 -10.60 -21.24 -7.13
N ALA A 230 -11.05 -20.05 -6.74
CA ALA A 230 -12.17 -19.37 -7.35
C ALA A 230 -11.95 -17.85 -7.37
N HIS A 231 -12.73 -17.18 -8.20
CA HIS A 231 -12.84 -15.73 -8.23
C HIS A 231 -14.30 -15.33 -8.43
N GLY A 232 -14.62 -14.07 -8.13
CA GLY A 232 -15.94 -13.52 -8.40
C GLY A 232 -15.99 -12.01 -8.19
N ILE A 233 -17.11 -11.42 -8.57
CA ILE A 233 -17.31 -9.97 -8.47
C ILE A 233 -17.90 -9.65 -7.10
N VAL A 234 -17.23 -8.77 -6.36
CA VAL A 234 -17.76 -8.13 -5.14
C VAL A 234 -18.67 -6.97 -5.51
N ARG A 235 -18.17 -6.05 -6.34
CA ARG A 235 -18.90 -4.83 -6.73
C ARG A 235 -18.44 -4.28 -8.08
N PRO A 236 -19.36 -4.06 -9.04
CA PRO A 236 -19.04 -3.30 -10.26
C PRO A 236 -19.13 -1.78 -10.03
N TYR A 237 -18.28 -1.03 -10.73
CA TYR A 237 -18.25 0.42 -10.82
C TYR A 237 -18.26 0.82 -12.30
N MET A 238 -19.33 1.51 -12.71
CA MET A 238 -19.52 1.93 -14.10
C MET A 238 -19.14 3.41 -14.24
N GLY A 239 -18.41 3.75 -15.30
CA GLY A 239 -18.00 5.12 -15.59
C GLY A 239 -16.59 5.45 -15.10
N ALA A 240 -16.45 6.54 -14.35
CA ALA A 240 -15.16 7.00 -13.84
C ALA A 240 -14.57 6.07 -12.77
N GLU A 241 -13.26 6.18 -12.54
CA GLU A 241 -12.58 5.50 -11.43
C GLU A 241 -13.27 5.83 -10.10
N PRO A 242 -13.69 4.83 -9.31
CA PRO A 242 -14.32 5.07 -8.02
C PRO A 242 -13.30 5.63 -7.02
N SER A 243 -13.74 6.49 -6.10
CA SER A 243 -12.88 6.95 -5.00
C SER A 243 -12.42 5.79 -4.13
N TYR A 244 -11.21 5.90 -3.58
CA TYR A 244 -10.65 4.88 -2.70
C TYR A 244 -11.55 4.61 -1.48
N GLU A 245 -12.05 5.67 -0.84
CA GLU A 245 -12.98 5.57 0.29
C GLU A 245 -14.17 4.63 -0.02
N ARG A 246 -14.79 4.82 -1.19
CA ARG A 246 -15.93 4.01 -1.61
C ARG A 246 -15.55 2.55 -1.82
N VAL A 247 -14.43 2.29 -2.49
CA VAL A 247 -13.94 0.93 -2.75
C VAL A 247 -13.59 0.23 -1.45
N ARG A 248 -12.90 0.92 -0.54
CA ARG A 248 -12.57 0.44 0.80
C ARG A 248 -13.82 0.09 1.60
N ALA A 249 -14.83 0.96 1.60
CA ALA A 249 -16.08 0.70 2.30
C ALA A 249 -16.79 -0.56 1.75
N ASP A 250 -16.78 -0.75 0.42
CA ASP A 250 -17.38 -1.91 -0.23
C ASP A 250 -16.60 -3.20 0.11
N ALA A 251 -15.27 -3.15 0.08
CA ALA A 251 -14.40 -4.25 0.49
C ALA A 251 -14.66 -4.66 1.95
N MET A 252 -14.68 -3.70 2.88
CA MET A 252 -14.94 -3.97 4.29
C MET A 252 -16.32 -4.58 4.52
N ARG A 253 -17.36 -4.13 3.80
CA ARG A 253 -18.70 -4.72 3.91
C ARG A 253 -18.71 -6.17 3.44
N TRP A 254 -18.08 -6.46 2.31
CA TRP A 254 -17.97 -7.83 1.81
C TRP A 254 -17.20 -8.75 2.77
N ILE A 255 -16.06 -8.30 3.31
CA ILE A 255 -15.26 -9.09 4.26
C ILE A 255 -16.08 -9.46 5.51
N ARG A 256 -16.85 -8.51 6.06
CA ARG A 256 -17.74 -8.78 7.21
C ARG A 256 -18.80 -9.84 6.88
N GLN A 257 -19.41 -9.76 5.69
CA GLN A 257 -20.43 -10.70 5.25
C GLN A 257 -19.87 -12.12 5.11
N GLN A 258 -18.70 -12.25 4.48
CA GLN A 258 -18.04 -13.56 4.30
C GLN A 258 -17.67 -14.21 5.63
N SER A 259 -17.18 -13.42 6.58
CA SER A 259 -16.85 -13.92 7.92
C SER A 259 -18.10 -14.36 8.69
N ALA A 260 -19.23 -13.67 8.55
CA ALA A 260 -20.47 -14.05 9.22
C ALA A 260 -21.03 -15.40 8.69
N THR A 261 -20.97 -15.63 7.38
CA THR A 261 -21.42 -16.89 6.77
C THR A 261 -20.55 -18.08 7.15
N ALA A 262 -19.25 -17.86 7.39
CA ALA A 262 -18.33 -18.94 7.78
C ALA A 262 -18.55 -19.45 9.22
N HIS A 263 -19.22 -18.68 10.10
CA HIS A 263 -19.50 -19.09 11.49
C HIS A 263 -20.87 -19.77 11.65
N GLN A 264 -21.65 -19.91 10.57
CA GLN A 264 -22.97 -20.56 10.58
C GLN A 264 -22.93 -22.02 10.10
N HIS A 265 -21.75 -22.53 9.74
CA HIS A 265 -21.48 -23.90 9.30
C HIS A 265 -20.42 -24.54 10.18
#